data_AF-A0A926YVJ4-F1
#
_entry.id   AF-A0A926YVJ4-F1
#
_cell.length_a   1.000
_cell.length_b   1.000
_cell.length_c   1.000
_cell.angle_alpha   90.00
_cell.angle_beta   90.00
_cell.angle_gamma   90.00
#
_symmetry.space_group_name_H-M   'P 1'
#
loop_
_entity.id
_entity.type
_entity.pdbx_description
1 polymer ?
#
loop_
_entity_poly.entity_id
_entity_poly.type
_entity_poly.pdbx_seq_one_letter_code
_entity_poly.pdbx_strand_id
1 'polypeptide(L)'
;MANLDLAEPDVFQGQFGTFTLTQADRLGVKVYRGALAVAAASFALGTVAVLTQGPTPDVLTLLTGLFALFSIALGVSLWTIHIYLAPLHRLLQVCWGIGCTAALGVALAWPEPLLLTIYNRPLTLLGVGFLFVALTGIYFKEAFCFARLETKVLTPLVPVLLLGHLVGILPLAWEQALLGIWAVLFGVFALRKVFQEIPPDVGDKTVYEYLRQRQQQQHQEQSEHVTPEQTSEQSV
;
A
#
# COMPACT_ATOMS: atom_id res chain seq x y z
N MET A 1 -44.00 -15.27 -2.91
CA MET A 1 -43.10 -15.39 -1.75
C MET A 1 -41.75 -15.79 -2.30
N ALA A 2 -40.83 -14.83 -2.41
CA ALA A 2 -39.48 -15.09 -2.91
C ALA A 2 -38.66 -15.75 -1.79
N ASN A 3 -38.21 -16.98 -2.01
CA ASN A 3 -37.19 -17.60 -1.17
C ASN A 3 -35.91 -16.77 -1.32
N LEU A 4 -35.59 -16.00 -0.29
CA LEU A 4 -34.23 -15.53 -0.08
C LEU A 4 -33.43 -16.78 0.28
N ASP A 5 -32.76 -17.38 -0.70
CA ASP A 5 -31.66 -18.32 -0.44
C ASP A 5 -30.62 -17.56 0.40
N LEU A 6 -30.74 -17.67 1.73
CA LEU A 6 -29.68 -17.34 2.65
C LEU A 6 -28.63 -18.42 2.44
N ALA A 7 -27.79 -18.23 1.42
CA ALA A 7 -26.63 -19.06 1.16
C ALA A 7 -25.89 -19.28 2.48
N GLU A 8 -25.72 -20.54 2.88
CA GLU A 8 -24.96 -20.88 4.08
C GLU A 8 -23.60 -20.16 4.01
N PRO A 9 -23.17 -19.50 5.10
CA PRO A 9 -21.93 -18.77 5.09
C PRO A 9 -20.78 -19.75 4.83
N ASP A 10 -20.03 -19.55 3.73
CA ASP A 10 -18.82 -20.32 3.42
C ASP A 10 -17.94 -20.43 4.69
N VAL A 11 -17.80 -21.64 5.21
CA VAL A 11 -16.97 -21.94 6.38
C VAL A 11 -15.57 -22.30 5.90
N PHE A 12 -14.58 -21.52 6.32
CA PHE A 12 -13.18 -21.74 5.98
C PHE A 12 -12.44 -22.37 7.16
N GLN A 13 -11.46 -23.22 6.88
CA GLN A 13 -10.54 -23.73 7.89
C GLN A 13 -9.35 -22.78 8.04
N GLY A 14 -9.15 -22.30 9.27
CA GLY A 14 -7.98 -21.55 9.71
C GLY A 14 -7.05 -22.41 10.56
N GLN A 15 -5.93 -21.82 10.96
CA GLN A 15 -4.88 -22.46 11.75
C GLN A 15 -5.32 -22.76 13.18
N PHE A 16 -6.19 -21.93 13.76
CA PHE A 16 -6.70 -22.10 15.13
C PHE A 16 -8.20 -22.43 15.19
N GLY A 17 -8.78 -22.88 14.08
CA GLY A 17 -10.19 -23.28 13.99
C GLY A 17 -10.88 -22.78 12.73
N THR A 18 -12.21 -22.88 12.67
CA THR A 18 -12.98 -22.41 11.51
C THR A 18 -13.34 -20.93 11.63
N PHE A 19 -13.40 -20.23 10.50
CA PHE A 19 -13.88 -18.86 10.42
C PHE A 19 -14.81 -18.65 9.22
N THR A 20 -15.65 -17.63 9.28
CA THR A 20 -16.54 -17.23 8.19
C THR A 20 -16.19 -15.83 7.69
N LEU A 21 -16.47 -15.59 6.41
CA LEU A 21 -16.31 -14.29 5.78
C LEU A 21 -17.63 -13.52 5.80
N THR A 22 -17.59 -12.31 6.35
CA THR A 22 -18.72 -11.40 6.35
C THR A 22 -18.84 -10.68 5.00
N GLN A 23 -20.01 -10.12 4.71
CA GLN A 23 -20.18 -9.27 3.52
C GLN A 23 -19.29 -8.03 3.54
N ALA A 24 -18.99 -7.49 4.73
CA ALA A 24 -18.08 -6.37 4.89
C ALA A 24 -16.65 -6.73 4.46
N ASP A 25 -16.17 -7.93 4.79
CA ASP A 25 -14.83 -8.39 4.36
C ASP A 25 -14.76 -8.50 2.84
N ARG A 26 -15.80 -9.08 2.22
CA ARG A 26 -15.89 -9.24 0.77
C ARG A 26 -15.95 -7.89 0.06
N LEU A 27 -16.72 -6.94 0.61
CA LEU A 27 -16.79 -5.57 0.08
C LEU A 27 -15.43 -4.87 0.23
N GLY A 28 -14.78 -5.00 1.39
CA GLY A 28 -13.45 -4.44 1.64
C GLY A 28 -12.43 -4.90 0.60
N VAL A 29 -12.38 -6.20 0.30
CA VAL A 29 -11.49 -6.74 -0.74
C VAL A 29 -11.82 -6.20 -2.13
N LYS A 30 -13.12 -6.11 -2.49
CA LYS A 30 -13.53 -5.56 -3.79
C LYS A 30 -13.10 -4.09 -3.94
N VAL A 31 -13.29 -3.28 -2.90
CA VAL A 31 -12.88 -1.86 -2.89
C VAL A 31 -11.37 -1.74 -2.98
N TYR A 32 -10.62 -2.52 -2.17
CA TYR A 32 -9.17 -2.58 -2.21
C TYR A 32 -8.65 -2.87 -3.63
N ARG A 33 -9.16 -3.95 -4.27
CA ARG A 33 -8.73 -4.36 -5.60
C ARG A 33 -9.10 -3.34 -6.68
N GLY A 34 -10.31 -2.79 -6.61
CA GLY A 34 -10.76 -1.74 -7.54
C GLY A 34 -9.90 -0.49 -7.44
N ALA A 35 -9.63 -0.02 -6.22
CA ALA A 35 -8.78 1.14 -6.00
C ALA A 35 -7.33 0.89 -6.46
N LEU A 36 -6.79 -0.30 -6.20
CA LEU A 36 -5.46 -0.68 -6.69
C LEU A 36 -5.40 -0.73 -8.23
N ALA A 37 -6.47 -1.18 -8.89
CA ALA A 37 -6.57 -1.17 -10.35
C ALA A 37 -6.64 0.26 -10.92
N VAL A 38 -7.38 1.16 -10.26
CA VAL A 38 -7.40 2.59 -10.63
C VAL A 38 -6.02 3.22 -10.49
N ALA A 39 -5.31 2.91 -9.40
CA ALA A 39 -3.94 3.37 -9.19
C ALA A 39 -3.00 2.86 -10.30
N ALA A 40 -3.05 1.57 -10.63
CA ALA A 40 -2.26 0.98 -11.70
C ALA A 40 -2.57 1.58 -13.07
N ALA A 41 -3.86 1.77 -13.39
CA ALA A 41 -4.28 2.40 -14.65
C ALA A 41 -3.79 3.85 -14.75
N SER A 42 -3.90 4.62 -13.67
CA SER A 42 -3.45 6.02 -13.63
C SER A 42 -1.94 6.12 -13.86
N PHE A 43 -1.17 5.24 -13.20
CA PHE A 43 0.27 5.16 -13.36
C PHE A 43 0.67 4.72 -14.78
N ALA A 44 0.01 3.71 -15.34
CA ALA A 44 0.29 3.21 -16.68
C ALA A 44 -0.03 4.27 -17.76
N LEU A 45 -1.18 4.94 -17.66
CA LEU A 45 -1.56 6.01 -18.59
C LEU A 45 -0.56 7.17 -18.54
N GLY A 46 -0.13 7.59 -17.35
CA GLY A 46 0.87 8.63 -17.21
C GLY A 46 2.22 8.23 -17.80
N THR A 47 2.65 7.00 -17.54
CA THR A 47 3.89 6.44 -18.09
C THR A 47 3.85 6.38 -19.61
N VAL A 48 2.76 5.89 -20.20
CA VAL A 48 2.61 5.85 -21.67
C VAL A 48 2.62 7.25 -22.25
N ALA A 49 1.88 8.19 -21.65
CA ALA A 49 1.83 9.58 -22.13
C ALA A 49 3.23 10.21 -22.16
N VAL A 50 3.99 10.12 -21.06
CA VAL A 50 5.32 10.76 -20.99
C VAL A 50 6.36 10.07 -21.87
N LEU A 51 6.34 8.74 -21.98
CA LEU A 51 7.32 8.01 -22.79
C LEU A 51 7.08 8.13 -24.29
N THR A 52 5.83 8.37 -24.72
CA THR A 52 5.50 8.49 -26.15
C THR A 52 5.49 9.92 -26.66
N GLN A 53 5.07 10.88 -25.84
CA GLN A 53 4.88 12.29 -26.24
C GLN A 53 5.89 13.24 -25.60
N GLY A 54 6.61 12.80 -24.56
CA GLY A 54 7.51 13.65 -23.79
C GLY A 54 6.78 14.61 -22.84
N PRO A 55 7.52 15.50 -22.14
CA PRO A 55 6.98 16.41 -21.13
C PRO A 55 6.39 17.69 -21.75
N THR A 56 5.38 17.55 -22.61
CA THR A 56 4.63 18.71 -23.13
C THR A 56 3.68 19.30 -22.07
N PRO A 57 3.25 20.57 -22.16
CA PRO A 57 2.37 21.19 -21.17
C PRO A 57 1.07 20.41 -20.91
N ASP A 58 0.46 19.86 -21.96
CA ASP A 58 -0.76 19.06 -21.86
C ASP A 58 -0.51 17.73 -21.14
N VAL A 59 0.60 17.05 -21.46
CA VAL A 59 1.02 15.81 -20.79
C VAL A 59 1.31 16.08 -19.32
N LEU A 60 2.01 17.17 -18.98
CA LEU A 60 2.32 17.53 -17.59
C LEU A 60 1.06 17.85 -16.77
N THR A 61 0.06 18.46 -17.41
CA THR A 61 -1.25 18.73 -16.79
C THR A 61 -2.01 17.44 -16.52
N LEU A 62 -2.08 16.56 -17.53
CA LEU A 62 -2.66 15.22 -17.39
C LEU A 62 -1.97 14.42 -16.29
N LEU A 63 -0.64 14.41 -16.28
CA LEU A 63 0.19 13.73 -15.31
C LEU A 63 -0.10 14.18 -13.87
N THR A 64 -0.29 15.49 -13.65
CA THR A 64 -0.64 16.02 -12.33
C THR A 64 -2.00 15.48 -11.85
N GLY A 65 -3.00 15.45 -12.73
CA GLY A 65 -4.31 14.86 -12.41
C GLY A 65 -4.25 13.35 -12.17
N LEU A 66 -3.51 12.61 -13.01
CA LEU A 66 -3.30 11.17 -12.84
C LEU A 66 -2.53 10.84 -11.57
N PHE A 67 -1.56 11.66 -11.17
CA PHE A 67 -0.83 11.49 -9.91
C PHE A 67 -1.72 11.69 -8.70
N ALA A 68 -2.61 12.69 -8.72
CA ALA A 68 -3.59 12.90 -7.65
C ALA A 68 -4.57 11.71 -7.56
N LEU A 69 -5.09 11.25 -8.69
CA LEU A 69 -5.96 10.08 -8.75
C LEU A 69 -5.25 8.81 -8.24
N PHE A 70 -4.01 8.59 -8.68
CA PHE A 70 -3.16 7.51 -8.18
C PHE A 70 -2.98 7.58 -6.67
N SER A 71 -2.67 8.76 -6.12
CA SER A 71 -2.43 8.95 -4.69
C SER A 71 -3.68 8.66 -3.85
N ILE A 72 -4.85 9.13 -4.29
CA ILE A 72 -6.14 8.88 -3.64
C ILE A 72 -6.49 7.39 -3.72
N ALA A 73 -6.40 6.80 -4.90
CA ALA A 73 -6.71 5.39 -5.13
C ALA A 73 -5.80 4.46 -4.32
N LEU A 74 -4.50 4.79 -4.22
CA LEU A 74 -3.57 4.09 -3.35
C LEU A 74 -3.97 4.18 -1.87
N GLY A 75 -4.40 5.37 -1.42
CA GLY A 75 -4.91 5.58 -0.06
C GLY A 75 -6.14 4.75 0.25
N VAL A 76 -7.14 4.73 -0.65
CA VAL A 76 -8.35 3.90 -0.51
C VAL A 76 -7.98 2.41 -0.46
N SER A 77 -7.07 1.97 -1.33
CA SER A 77 -6.53 0.60 -1.32
C SER A 77 -5.86 0.28 0.02
N LEU A 78 -5.00 1.16 0.54
CA LEU A 78 -4.34 0.99 1.83
C LEU A 78 -5.30 1.01 3.02
N TRP A 79 -6.41 1.74 2.94
CA TRP A 79 -7.39 1.76 4.03
C TRP A 79 -8.22 0.47 4.11
N THR A 80 -8.44 -0.18 2.97
CA THR A 80 -9.36 -1.33 2.83
C THR A 80 -8.66 -2.68 2.73
N ILE A 81 -7.34 -2.70 2.53
CA ILE A 81 -6.54 -3.93 2.49
C ILE A 81 -6.45 -4.59 3.88
N HIS A 82 -6.66 -5.90 3.93
CA HIS A 82 -6.48 -6.69 5.15
C HIS A 82 -5.02 -7.13 5.26
N ILE A 83 -4.27 -6.59 6.22
CA ILE A 83 -2.87 -6.93 6.47
C ILE A 83 -2.77 -7.53 7.88
N TYR A 84 -2.09 -8.67 8.02
CA TYR A 84 -1.93 -9.35 9.31
C TYR A 84 -1.10 -8.56 10.32
N LEU A 85 0.05 -8.04 9.86
CA LEU A 85 0.90 -7.20 10.69
C LEU A 85 0.31 -5.79 10.76
N ALA A 86 -0.46 -5.53 11.82
CA ALA A 86 -0.98 -4.19 12.11
C ALA A 86 0.12 -3.09 12.16
N PRO A 87 1.32 -3.31 12.73
CA PRO A 87 2.39 -2.30 12.70
C PRO A 87 2.85 -1.96 11.27
N LEU A 88 2.98 -2.97 10.41
CA LEU A 88 3.31 -2.77 9.00
C LEU A 88 2.22 -1.96 8.31
N HIS A 89 0.95 -2.31 8.51
CA HIS A 89 -0.18 -1.59 7.91
C HIS A 89 -0.19 -0.12 8.30
N ARG A 90 0.00 0.19 9.60
CA ARG A 90 0.09 1.56 10.09
C ARG A 90 1.28 2.32 9.51
N LEU A 91 2.44 1.69 9.42
CA LEU A 91 3.62 2.28 8.79
C LEU A 91 3.31 2.69 7.35
N LEU A 92 2.69 1.81 6.55
CA LEU A 92 2.34 2.13 5.16
C LEU A 92 1.34 3.29 5.06
N GLN A 93 0.35 3.35 5.95
CA GLN A 93 -0.61 4.47 6.01
C GLN A 93 0.09 5.81 6.34
N VAL A 94 1.03 5.79 7.29
CA VAL A 94 1.82 6.98 7.65
C VAL A 94 2.72 7.40 6.49
N CYS A 95 3.42 6.46 5.84
CA CYS A 95 4.23 6.75 4.66
C CYS A 95 3.38 7.35 3.54
N TRP A 96 2.20 6.80 3.26
CA TRP A 96 1.26 7.37 2.29
C TRP A 96 0.86 8.81 2.66
N GLY A 97 0.52 9.06 3.93
CA GLY A 97 0.16 10.39 4.43
C GLY A 97 1.29 11.40 4.25
N ILE A 98 2.51 11.06 4.68
CA ILE A 98 3.70 11.90 4.52
C ILE A 98 3.95 12.20 3.03
N GLY A 99 3.88 11.18 2.18
CA GLY A 99 4.09 11.33 0.73
C GLY A 99 3.07 12.26 0.08
N CYS A 100 1.78 12.11 0.41
CA CYS A 100 0.71 12.98 -0.07
C CYS A 100 0.87 14.43 0.41
N THR A 101 1.16 14.63 1.71
CA THR A 101 1.39 15.97 2.26
C THR A 101 2.61 16.64 1.64
N ALA A 102 3.70 15.90 1.44
CA ALA A 102 4.89 16.41 0.76
C ALA A 102 4.58 16.77 -0.71
N ALA A 103 3.84 15.92 -1.44
CA ALA A 103 3.46 16.20 -2.82
C ALA A 103 2.59 17.46 -2.94
N LEU A 104 1.65 17.65 -1.99
CA LEU A 104 0.86 18.88 -1.91
C LEU A 104 1.75 20.09 -1.60
N GLY A 105 2.67 19.96 -0.64
CA GLY A 105 3.64 21.02 -0.33
C GLY A 105 4.47 21.41 -1.55
N VAL A 106 4.92 20.45 -2.35
CA VAL A 106 5.63 20.68 -3.61
C VAL A 106 4.73 21.38 -4.63
N ALA A 107 3.49 20.91 -4.82
CA ALA A 107 2.55 21.52 -5.77
C ALA A 107 2.19 22.98 -5.41
N LEU A 108 2.24 23.34 -4.14
CA LEU A 108 1.92 24.70 -3.66
C LEU A 108 3.16 25.62 -3.62
N ALA A 109 4.35 25.07 -3.40
CA ALA A 109 5.57 25.85 -3.26
C ALA A 109 6.16 26.31 -4.60
N TRP A 110 5.81 25.65 -5.70
CA TRP A 110 6.39 25.89 -7.01
C TRP A 110 5.33 26.06 -8.10
N PRO A 111 5.50 27.02 -9.04
CA PRO A 111 4.55 27.25 -10.13
C PRO A 111 4.64 26.19 -11.23
N GLU A 112 5.74 25.44 -11.32
CA GLU A 112 5.90 24.39 -12.32
C GLU A 112 5.05 23.14 -11.97
N PRO A 113 4.59 22.37 -12.99
CA PRO A 113 3.80 21.16 -12.76
C PRO A 113 4.49 20.18 -11.79
N LEU A 114 3.70 19.59 -10.88
CA LEU A 114 4.17 18.80 -9.75
C LEU A 114 5.24 17.76 -10.14
N LEU A 115 4.94 16.92 -11.13
CA LEU A 115 5.85 15.83 -11.53
C LEU A 115 7.12 16.34 -12.22
N LEU A 116 7.05 17.47 -12.92
CA LEU A 116 8.24 18.11 -13.49
C LEU A 116 9.13 18.68 -12.37
N THR A 117 8.52 19.29 -11.36
CA THR A 117 9.23 19.79 -10.18
C THR A 117 9.93 18.64 -9.44
N ILE A 118 9.25 17.51 -9.24
CA ILE A 118 9.84 16.34 -8.58
C ILE A 118 11.05 15.80 -9.37
N TYR A 119 10.90 15.70 -10.69
CA TYR A 119 11.97 15.20 -11.58
C TYR A 119 13.19 16.13 -11.59
N ASN A 120 12.98 17.44 -11.70
CA ASN A 120 14.09 18.40 -11.78
C ASN A 120 14.70 18.73 -10.40
N ARG A 121 13.97 18.49 -9.31
CA ARG A 121 14.43 18.72 -7.93
C ARG A 121 14.36 17.41 -7.15
N PRO A 122 15.29 16.46 -7.40
CA PRO A 122 15.22 15.10 -6.86
C PRO A 122 15.15 15.04 -5.33
N LEU A 123 15.70 16.02 -4.60
CA LEU A 123 15.59 16.09 -3.13
C LEU A 123 14.14 16.10 -2.61
N THR A 124 13.18 16.53 -3.43
CA THR A 124 11.75 16.45 -3.08
C THR A 124 11.27 15.01 -2.89
N LEU A 125 11.98 14.02 -3.47
CA LEU A 125 11.71 12.60 -3.26
C LEU A 125 11.95 12.15 -1.81
N LEU A 126 12.71 12.89 -0.99
CA LEU A 126 12.82 12.59 0.44
C LEU A 126 11.48 12.73 1.17
N GLY A 127 10.56 13.55 0.64
CA GLY A 127 9.18 13.63 1.12
C GLY A 127 8.23 12.80 0.27
N VAL A 128 8.12 13.11 -1.03
CA VAL A 128 7.16 12.47 -1.95
C VAL A 128 7.42 10.97 -2.09
N GLY A 129 8.68 10.55 -1.98
CA GLY A 129 9.11 9.14 -2.04
C GLY A 129 8.41 8.24 -1.04
N PHE A 130 7.95 8.77 0.10
CA PHE A 130 7.20 7.97 1.08
C PHE A 130 5.87 7.42 0.53
N LEU A 131 5.27 8.08 -0.48
CA LEU A 131 4.12 7.52 -1.20
C LEU A 131 4.48 6.20 -1.88
N PHE A 132 5.67 6.14 -2.48
CA PHE A 132 6.18 4.96 -3.16
C PHE A 132 6.74 3.92 -2.19
N VAL A 133 7.17 4.30 -0.98
CA VAL A 133 7.42 3.36 0.12
C VAL A 133 6.13 2.62 0.48
N ALA A 134 5.01 3.34 0.60
CA ALA A 134 3.71 2.72 0.89
C ALA A 134 3.28 1.73 -0.21
N LEU A 135 3.45 2.11 -1.48
CA LEU A 135 3.19 1.23 -2.63
C LEU A 135 4.12 0.01 -2.64
N THR A 136 5.42 0.20 -2.39
CA THR A 136 6.42 -0.87 -2.31
C THR A 136 6.05 -1.87 -1.21
N GLY A 137 5.52 -1.40 -0.09
CA GLY A 137 5.01 -2.25 0.99
C GLY A 137 3.83 -3.13 0.58
N ILE A 138 2.95 -2.65 -0.31
CA ILE A 138 1.89 -3.49 -0.89
C ILE A 138 2.50 -4.60 -1.75
N TYR A 139 3.44 -4.27 -2.63
CA TYR A 139 4.11 -5.30 -3.45
C TYR A 139 4.85 -6.31 -2.56
N PHE A 140 5.55 -5.83 -1.54
CA PHE A 140 6.27 -6.66 -0.58
C PHE A 140 5.32 -7.64 0.11
N LYS A 141 4.20 -7.17 0.66
CA LYS A 141 3.18 -8.05 1.27
C LYS A 141 2.81 -9.19 0.32
N GLU A 142 2.54 -8.87 -0.93
CA GLU A 142 2.09 -9.83 -1.94
C GLU A 142 3.18 -10.78 -2.40
N ALA A 143 4.43 -10.32 -2.48
CA ALA A 143 5.60 -11.16 -2.74
C ALA A 143 5.78 -12.20 -1.62
N PHE A 144 5.53 -11.85 -0.36
CA PHE A 144 5.59 -12.79 0.76
C PHE A 144 4.38 -13.72 0.81
N CYS A 145 3.16 -13.22 0.59
CA CYS A 145 1.93 -14.01 0.69
C CYS A 145 1.76 -15.00 -0.47
N PHE A 146 2.09 -14.60 -1.71
CA PHE A 146 1.79 -15.39 -2.91
C PHE A 146 3.01 -15.71 -3.78
N ALA A 147 4.22 -15.32 -3.34
CA ALA A 147 5.47 -15.65 -4.01
C ALA A 147 5.54 -15.28 -5.50
N ARG A 148 4.77 -14.28 -5.95
CA ARG A 148 4.64 -13.92 -7.37
C ARG A 148 5.87 -13.21 -7.92
N LEU A 149 6.17 -13.44 -9.20
CA LEU A 149 7.37 -12.89 -9.84
C LEU A 149 7.26 -11.38 -10.03
N GLU A 150 6.10 -10.89 -10.48
CA GLU A 150 5.87 -9.47 -10.72
C GLU A 150 6.11 -8.64 -9.45
N THR A 151 5.62 -9.08 -8.29
CA THR A 151 5.81 -8.36 -7.03
C THR A 151 7.22 -8.50 -6.48
N LYS A 152 7.87 -9.66 -6.66
CA LYS A 152 9.30 -9.85 -6.34
C LYS A 152 10.22 -8.93 -7.12
N VAL A 153 9.86 -8.58 -8.37
CA VAL A 153 10.61 -7.62 -9.20
C VAL A 153 10.23 -6.19 -8.84
N LEU A 154 8.93 -5.90 -8.65
CA LEU A 154 8.46 -4.55 -8.31
C LEU A 154 9.04 -4.04 -6.98
N THR A 155 9.12 -4.90 -5.96
CA THR A 155 9.62 -4.52 -4.63
C THR A 155 11.02 -3.88 -4.65
N PRO A 156 12.04 -4.45 -5.32
CA PRO A 156 13.34 -3.78 -5.47
C PRO A 156 13.36 -2.74 -6.60
N LEU A 157 12.57 -2.90 -7.67
CA LEU A 157 12.61 -2.01 -8.82
C LEU A 157 12.25 -0.56 -8.45
N VAL A 158 11.18 -0.36 -7.67
CA VAL A 158 10.71 0.97 -7.28
C VAL A 158 11.77 1.75 -6.48
N PRO A 159 12.32 1.23 -5.37
CA PRO A 159 13.36 1.95 -4.63
C PRO A 159 14.63 2.13 -5.44
N VAL A 160 15.04 1.16 -6.28
CA VAL A 160 16.24 1.30 -7.13
C VAL A 160 16.07 2.45 -8.13
N LEU A 161 14.92 2.54 -8.79
CA LEU A 161 14.63 3.63 -9.72
C LEU A 161 14.65 5.00 -9.02
N LEU A 162 13.90 5.13 -7.92
CA LEU A 162 13.74 6.41 -7.23
C LEU A 162 15.03 6.87 -6.53
N LEU A 163 15.75 5.97 -5.86
CA LEU A 163 17.02 6.30 -5.24
C LEU A 163 18.12 6.52 -6.29
N GLY A 164 18.09 5.76 -7.39
CA GLY A 164 19.00 5.97 -8.52
C GLY A 164 18.85 7.37 -9.14
N HIS A 165 17.60 7.82 -9.32
CA HIS A 165 17.29 9.19 -9.76
C HIS A 165 17.69 10.23 -8.69
N LEU A 166 17.41 9.96 -7.40
CA LEU A 166 17.77 10.86 -6.30
C LEU A 166 19.27 11.15 -6.23
N VAL A 167 20.12 10.14 -6.44
CA VAL A 167 21.58 10.27 -6.39
C VAL A 167 22.15 10.72 -7.74
N GLY A 168 21.35 10.73 -8.81
CA GLY A 168 21.77 11.15 -10.15
C GLY A 168 22.71 10.16 -10.85
N ILE A 169 22.68 8.89 -10.46
CA ILE A 169 23.55 7.84 -11.02
C ILE A 169 22.92 7.11 -12.21
N LEU A 170 21.61 7.29 -12.43
CA LEU A 170 20.85 6.57 -13.44
C LEU A 170 20.81 7.36 -14.76
N PRO A 171 21.30 6.81 -15.89
CA PRO A 171 21.11 7.43 -17.19
C PRO A 171 19.63 7.49 -17.57
N LEU A 172 19.22 8.52 -18.33
CA LEU A 172 17.82 8.71 -18.76
C LEU A 172 17.20 7.47 -19.42
N ALA A 173 17.96 6.76 -20.26
CA ALA A 173 17.48 5.53 -20.91
C ALA A 173 17.09 4.44 -19.91
N TRP A 174 17.85 4.32 -18.80
CA TRP A 174 17.53 3.39 -17.73
C TRP A 174 16.33 3.84 -16.91
N GLU A 175 16.19 5.14 -16.63
CA GLU A 175 15.00 5.69 -15.97
C GLU A 175 13.73 5.36 -16.76
N GLN A 176 13.75 5.62 -18.08
CA GLN A 176 12.62 5.34 -18.97
C GLN A 176 12.30 3.84 -19.06
N ALA A 177 13.33 2.99 -19.20
CA ALA A 177 13.16 1.55 -19.25
C ALA A 177 12.56 0.99 -17.96
N LEU A 178 13.10 1.39 -16.80
CA LEU A 178 12.61 0.94 -15.49
C LEU A 178 11.20 1.46 -15.22
N LEU A 179 10.88 2.69 -15.60
CA LEU A 179 9.52 3.24 -15.50
C LEU A 179 8.53 2.43 -16.36
N GLY A 180 8.91 2.09 -17.60
CA GLY A 180 8.10 1.24 -18.47
C GLY A 180 7.88 -0.16 -17.90
N ILE A 181 8.93 -0.79 -17.36
CA ILE A 181 8.84 -2.10 -16.70
C ILE A 181 7.92 -2.02 -15.48
N TRP A 182 8.03 -0.96 -14.68
CA TRP A 182 7.13 -0.74 -13.54
C TRP A 182 5.67 -0.67 -13.99
N ALA A 183 5.36 0.13 -15.02
CA ALA A 183 3.99 0.28 -15.50
C ALA A 183 3.37 -1.05 -15.95
N VAL A 184 4.14 -1.84 -16.71
CA VAL A 184 3.68 -3.17 -17.16
C VAL A 184 3.47 -4.12 -15.98
N LEU A 185 4.46 -4.26 -15.10
CA LEU A 185 4.38 -5.19 -13.97
C LEU A 185 3.28 -4.78 -12.98
N PHE A 186 3.09 -3.49 -12.76
CA PHE A 186 2.01 -3.00 -11.90
C PHE A 186 0.64 -3.27 -12.50
N GLY A 187 0.48 -3.09 -13.82
CA GLY A 187 -0.72 -3.47 -14.56
C GLY A 187 -1.01 -4.97 -14.46
N VAL A 188 0.00 -5.82 -14.66
CA VAL A 188 -0.13 -7.29 -14.50
C VAL A 188 -0.54 -7.65 -13.08
N PHE A 189 0.10 -7.06 -12.07
CA PHE A 189 -0.23 -7.28 -10.66
C PHE A 189 -1.69 -6.91 -10.36
N ALA A 190 -2.15 -5.73 -10.80
CA ALA A 190 -3.52 -5.28 -10.59
C ALA A 190 -4.55 -6.15 -11.35
N LEU A 191 -4.26 -6.54 -12.59
CA LEU A 191 -5.16 -7.38 -13.38
C LEU A 191 -5.34 -8.76 -12.74
N ARG A 192 -4.27 -9.37 -12.24
CA ARG A 192 -4.37 -10.68 -11.57
C ARG A 192 -5.15 -10.61 -10.27
N LYS A 193 -5.15 -9.47 -9.58
CA LYS A 193 -5.99 -9.27 -8.40
C LYS A 193 -7.48 -9.33 -8.73
N VAL A 194 -7.88 -8.96 -9.95
CA VAL A 194 -9.28 -9.08 -10.40
C VAL A 194 -9.72 -10.55 -10.48
N PHE A 195 -8.85 -11.43 -10.97
CA PHE A 195 -9.18 -12.85 -11.17
C PHE A 195 -8.95 -13.75 -9.95
N GLN A 196 -8.26 -13.24 -8.92
CA GLN A 196 -7.96 -14.02 -7.72
C GLN A 196 -9.21 -14.26 -6.87
N GLU A 197 -9.30 -15.40 -6.18
CA GLU A 197 -10.35 -15.62 -5.18
C GLU A 197 -10.26 -14.63 -4.02
N ILE A 198 -11.38 -14.30 -3.39
CA ILE A 198 -11.46 -13.31 -2.30
C ILE A 198 -10.83 -13.81 -0.98
N PRO A 199 -11.06 -15.06 -0.51
CA PRO A 199 -10.62 -15.49 0.82
C PRO A 199 -9.13 -15.29 1.12
N PRO A 200 -8.19 -15.56 0.18
CA PRO A 200 -6.77 -15.34 0.43
C PRO A 200 -6.37 -13.88 0.70
N ASP A 201 -7.16 -12.90 0.24
CA ASP A 201 -6.87 -11.47 0.49
C ASP A 201 -7.41 -10.97 1.83
N VAL A 202 -8.36 -11.67 2.45
CA VAL A 202 -8.83 -11.39 3.83
C VAL A 202 -7.86 -11.98 4.84
N GLY A 203 -7.35 -13.18 4.55
CA GLY A 203 -6.58 -13.99 5.49
C GLY A 203 -7.46 -14.77 6.47
N ASP A 204 -6.87 -15.81 7.04
CA ASP A 204 -7.29 -16.50 8.26
C ASP A 204 -7.48 -15.56 9.46
N LYS A 205 -8.75 -15.39 9.84
CA LYS A 205 -9.18 -14.58 11.01
C LYS A 205 -8.78 -15.17 12.35
N THR A 206 -8.62 -16.49 12.44
CA THR A 206 -8.29 -17.15 13.71
C THR A 206 -6.88 -16.75 14.19
N VAL A 207 -5.97 -16.50 13.25
CA VAL A 207 -4.64 -15.94 13.54
C VAL A 207 -4.75 -14.52 14.12
N TYR A 208 -5.66 -13.69 13.63
CA TYR A 208 -5.88 -12.35 14.19
C TYR A 208 -6.39 -12.42 15.63
N GLU A 209 -7.33 -13.32 15.92
CA GLU A 209 -7.86 -13.53 17.27
C GLU A 209 -6.78 -14.02 18.22
N TYR A 210 -5.99 -15.01 17.81
CA TYR A 210 -4.85 -15.51 18.58
C TYR A 210 -3.83 -14.42 18.90
N LEU A 211 -3.43 -13.61 17.91
CA LEU A 211 -2.47 -12.51 18.11
C LEU A 211 -3.01 -11.43 19.08
N ARG A 212 -4.31 -11.13 19.03
CA ARG A 212 -4.95 -10.20 19.97
C ARG A 212 -4.95 -10.75 21.40
N GLN A 213 -5.31 -12.01 21.59
CA GLN A 213 -5.31 -12.64 22.92
C GLN A 213 -3.91 -12.65 23.52
N ARG A 214 -2.89 -12.99 22.73
CA ARG A 214 -1.49 -12.97 23.19
C ARG A 214 -1.02 -11.57 23.57
N GLN A 215 -1.39 -10.53 22.81
CA GLN A 215 -1.07 -9.14 23.16
C GLN A 215 -1.74 -8.70 24.46
N GLN A 216 -2.99 -9.10 24.70
CA GLN A 216 -3.71 -8.81 25.95
C GLN A 216 -3.06 -9.48 27.16
N GLN A 217 -2.68 -10.76 27.02
CA GLN A 217 -1.97 -11.50 28.08
C GLN A 217 -0.64 -10.84 28.42
N GLN A 218 0.16 -10.45 27.42
CA GLN A 218 1.42 -9.74 27.65
C GLN A 218 1.24 -8.38 28.35
N HIS A 219 0.18 -7.64 28.03
CA HIS A 219 -0.12 -6.38 28.73
C HIS A 219 -0.55 -6.61 30.18
N GLN A 220 -1.32 -7.67 30.45
CA GLN A 220 -1.72 -8.05 31.82
C GLN A 220 -0.51 -8.45 32.67
N GLU A 221 0.35 -9.33 32.16
CA GLU A 221 1.58 -9.76 32.84
C GLU A 221 2.54 -8.58 33.11
N GLN A 222 2.66 -7.62 32.18
CA GLN A 222 3.46 -6.41 32.40
C GLN A 222 2.84 -5.45 33.41
N SER A 223 1.51 -5.37 33.52
CA SER A 223 0.83 -4.55 34.52
C SER A 223 0.89 -5.13 35.94
N GLU A 224 0.89 -6.46 36.09
CA GLU A 224 1.08 -7.12 37.40
C GLU A 224 2.53 -7.01 37.91
N HIS A 225 3.52 -7.07 37.01
CA HIS A 225 4.94 -7.03 37.40
C HIS A 225 5.44 -5.62 37.79
N VAL A 226 4.65 -4.56 37.57
CA VAL A 226 4.99 -3.16 37.96
C VAL A 226 4.50 -2.82 39.38
N THR A 227 3.83 -3.74 40.09
CA THR A 227 3.49 -3.53 41.51
C THR A 227 4.24 -4.49 42.44
N PRO A 228 5.46 -4.14 42.90
CA PRO A 228 5.95 -4.59 44.19
C PRO A 228 6.06 -3.40 45.16
N GLU A 229 5.31 -3.50 46.26
CA GLU A 229 5.81 -3.13 47.59
C GLU A 229 6.24 -1.65 47.82
N GLN A 230 5.28 -0.73 47.88
CA GLN A 230 5.45 0.52 48.65
C GLN A 230 4.23 0.76 49.55
N THR A 231 3.96 -0.17 50.49
CA THR A 231 3.00 0.11 51.57
C THR A 231 3.34 -0.60 52.87
N SER A 232 4.55 -0.46 53.42
CA SER A 232 4.79 -0.77 54.84
C SER A 232 6.13 -0.26 55.36
N GLU A 233 6.34 1.05 55.46
CA GLU A 233 7.38 1.59 56.37
C GLU A 233 7.17 3.09 56.67
N GLN A 234 6.01 3.45 57.24
CA GLN A 234 5.84 4.72 57.98
C GLN A 234 4.87 4.52 59.15
N SER A 235 5.31 3.79 60.18
CA SER A 235 4.73 3.87 61.52
C SER A 235 5.67 3.29 62.57
N VAL A 236 6.73 4.03 62.93
CA VAL A 236 7.30 4.09 64.29
C VAL A 236 7.87 5.49 64.50
#